data_AF-A0A7D5BWJ2-F1
#
_entry.id   AF-A0A7D5BWJ2-F1
#
_cell.length_a   1.000
_cell.length_b   1.000
_cell.length_c   1.000
_cell.angle_alpha   90.00
_cell.angle_beta   90.00
_cell.angle_gamma   90.00
#
_symmetry.space_group_name_H-M   'P 1'
#
loop_
_entity.id
_entity.type
_entity.pdbx_description
1 polymer ?
#
loop_
_entity_poly.entity_id
_entity_poly.type
_entity_poly.pdbx_seq_one_letter_code
_entity_poly.pdbx_strand_id
1 'polypeptide(L)'
;MAKRNAVVVTHTRLRQTGTVVAEAVSQLRVAGFEVTIIDNTEAPDFGVQPPCVSDDTEIVVVLGGDGTILRAAELVHCTQVPILGVNMGHVGFLAEFESFQIDEAIRRVATHDYSIDERMIAHVDVWLPGATKPIEDWALNDITLERADRGKMVELSIRVDDVEMNSFGADGVIVSTPTGSTAYAFSAGGPVMWPNVKALQLIPLAAHALFARPLIIGSGSTFTIDILDDSMSEGWICCDGRRQRALPQGTRVMVRESRDTLRLARLSGMPFTNRLVSKFDLPVVGWREHARNEASGQSLHHGHTFPAAAYAAGVAVAGDAGVAGTEPDKPGERDGKAGA
;
A
#
# COMPACT_ATOMS: atom_id res chain seq x y z
N MET A 1 -14.75 -7.99 32.73
CA MET A 1 -14.41 -8.36 31.33
C MET A 1 -12.93 -8.07 31.12
N ALA A 2 -12.31 -8.58 30.06
CA ALA A 2 -11.01 -8.08 29.63
C ALA A 2 -11.14 -6.61 29.20
N LYS A 3 -10.05 -5.86 29.30
CA LYS A 3 -9.98 -4.45 28.89
C LYS A 3 -9.83 -4.41 27.37
N ARG A 4 -10.72 -3.69 26.67
CA ARG A 4 -10.56 -3.41 25.23
C ARG A 4 -9.89 -2.04 25.10
N ASN A 5 -8.79 -1.95 24.36
CA ASN A 5 -8.13 -0.66 24.10
C ASN A 5 -8.17 -0.36 22.60
N ALA A 6 -8.49 0.88 22.24
CA ALA A 6 -8.42 1.39 20.88
C ALA A 6 -7.57 2.67 20.83
N VAL A 7 -6.79 2.84 19.75
CA VAL A 7 -5.99 4.04 19.51
C VAL A 7 -6.62 4.84 18.38
N VAL A 8 -6.99 6.10 18.66
CA VAL A 8 -7.48 7.04 17.64
C VAL A 8 -6.33 7.90 17.15
N VAL A 9 -5.93 7.71 15.88
CA VAL A 9 -4.87 8.51 15.23
C VAL A 9 -5.51 9.59 14.37
N THR A 10 -5.06 10.83 14.49
CA THR A 10 -5.55 11.93 13.67
C THR A 10 -4.47 13.01 13.48
N HIS A 11 -4.85 14.14 12.89
CA HIS A 11 -4.00 15.33 12.77
C HIS A 11 -4.42 16.38 13.79
N THR A 12 -3.48 17.06 14.44
CA THR A 12 -3.72 18.07 15.50
C THR A 12 -4.84 19.07 15.16
N ARG A 13 -4.85 19.58 13.92
CA ARG A 13 -5.91 20.46 13.40
C ARG A 13 -7.32 19.83 13.47
N LEU A 14 -7.48 18.58 13.08
CA LEU A 14 -8.77 17.87 13.13
C LEU A 14 -9.24 17.65 14.58
N ARG A 15 -8.32 17.33 15.50
CA ARG A 15 -8.64 17.23 16.93
C ARG A 15 -9.10 18.56 17.54
N GLN A 16 -8.53 19.67 17.09
CA GLN A 16 -8.84 21.01 17.61
C GLN A 16 -10.12 21.62 17.02
N THR A 17 -10.47 21.33 15.77
CA THR A 17 -11.61 21.98 15.08
C THR A 17 -12.75 21.04 14.68
N GLY A 18 -12.61 19.72 14.82
CA GLY A 18 -13.57 18.73 14.33
C GLY A 18 -14.33 18.01 15.45
N THR A 19 -15.67 18.03 15.39
CA THR A 19 -16.54 17.24 16.28
C THR A 19 -16.32 15.74 16.13
N VAL A 20 -16.04 15.28 14.91
CA VAL A 20 -15.93 13.86 14.53
C VAL A 20 -14.89 13.10 15.38
N VAL A 21 -13.82 13.75 15.84
CA VAL A 21 -12.83 13.11 16.73
C VAL A 21 -13.41 12.85 18.12
N ALA A 22 -14.18 13.78 18.67
CA ALA A 22 -14.85 13.61 19.96
C ALA A 22 -16.01 12.60 19.87
N GLU A 23 -16.74 12.61 18.75
CA GLU A 23 -17.81 11.66 18.42
C GLU A 23 -17.28 10.23 18.33
N ALA A 24 -16.21 9.99 17.56
CA ALA A 24 -15.54 8.68 17.47
C ALA A 24 -15.09 8.15 18.84
N VAL A 25 -14.43 9.00 19.62
CA VAL A 25 -13.93 8.66 20.97
C VAL A 25 -15.09 8.38 21.93
N SER A 26 -16.21 9.09 21.79
CA SER A 26 -17.43 8.84 22.57
C SER A 26 -18.06 7.48 22.21
N GLN A 27 -18.25 7.21 20.92
CA GLN A 27 -18.85 5.96 20.44
C GLN A 27 -17.99 4.73 20.79
N LEU A 28 -16.67 4.81 20.65
CA LEU A 28 -15.74 3.76 21.10
C LEU A 28 -15.87 3.51 22.62
N ARG A 29 -15.98 4.55 23.45
CA ARG A 29 -16.20 4.40 24.89
C ARG A 29 -17.56 3.78 25.23
N VAL A 30 -18.62 4.13 24.50
CA VAL A 30 -19.94 3.49 24.62
C VAL A 30 -19.89 2.01 24.20
N ALA A 31 -19.06 1.67 23.21
CA ALA A 31 -18.75 0.29 22.80
C ALA A 31 -17.82 -0.49 23.77
N GLY A 32 -17.41 0.13 24.89
CA GLY A 32 -16.62 -0.50 25.94
C GLY A 32 -15.10 -0.46 25.74
N PHE A 33 -14.59 0.38 24.83
CA PHE A 33 -13.15 0.62 24.68
C PHE A 33 -12.65 1.72 25.63
N GLU A 34 -11.49 1.51 26.23
CA GLU A 34 -10.63 2.64 26.61
C GLU A 34 -9.91 3.18 25.37
N VAL A 35 -9.81 4.51 25.27
CA VAL A 35 -9.42 5.19 24.03
C VAL A 35 -8.29 6.18 24.26
N THR A 36 -7.13 5.87 23.67
CA THR A 36 -5.96 6.74 23.58
C THR A 36 -6.03 7.55 22.29
N ILE A 37 -5.61 8.82 22.30
CA ILE A 37 -5.63 9.70 21.11
C ILE A 37 -4.20 10.12 20.78
N ILE A 38 -3.79 9.93 19.52
CA ILE A 38 -2.47 10.31 19.00
C ILE A 38 -2.67 11.27 17.82
N ASP A 39 -2.47 12.56 18.04
CA ASP A 39 -2.69 13.63 17.07
C ASP A 39 -1.41 14.27 16.52
N ASN A 40 -0.31 14.23 17.28
CA ASN A 40 1.03 14.55 16.79
C ASN A 40 2.01 13.37 17.00
N THR A 41 2.64 12.94 15.91
CA THR A 41 3.82 12.07 15.87
C THR A 41 4.65 12.51 14.67
N GLU A 42 5.74 13.20 14.99
CA GLU A 42 6.82 13.48 14.03
C GLU A 42 7.35 12.14 13.48
N ALA A 43 7.87 12.14 12.26
CA ALA A 43 8.49 10.93 11.72
C ALA A 43 9.75 10.63 12.56
N PRO A 44 10.04 9.37 12.91
CA PRO A 44 11.34 9.02 13.48
C PRO A 44 12.44 9.28 12.45
N ASP A 45 13.67 9.47 12.93
CA ASP A 45 14.85 9.44 12.06
C ASP A 45 14.92 8.09 11.33
N PHE A 46 15.42 8.09 10.08
CA PHE A 46 15.55 6.87 9.29
C PHE A 46 16.36 5.78 10.03
N GLY A 47 15.79 4.59 10.12
CA GLY A 47 16.36 3.45 10.86
C GLY A 47 16.21 3.51 12.38
N VAL A 48 15.42 4.45 12.91
CA VAL A 48 14.99 4.44 14.32
C VAL A 48 13.59 3.82 14.41
N GLN A 49 13.45 2.77 15.23
CA GLN A 49 12.18 2.08 15.41
C GLN A 49 11.11 3.05 15.96
N PRO A 50 9.94 3.19 15.30
CA PRO A 50 8.87 4.07 15.76
C PRO A 50 8.25 3.60 17.09
N PRO A 51 7.59 4.50 17.85
CA PRO A 51 6.81 4.12 19.02
C PRO A 51 5.64 3.19 18.65
N CYS A 52 5.67 1.97 19.16
CA CYS A 52 4.65 0.96 18.94
C CYS A 52 3.41 1.17 19.84
N VAL A 53 2.22 0.77 19.37
CA VAL A 53 1.05 0.58 20.25
C VAL A 53 1.29 -0.58 21.23
N SER A 54 0.54 -0.63 22.33
CA SER A 54 0.64 -1.74 23.30
C SER A 54 0.01 -3.03 22.77
N ASP A 55 0.54 -4.18 23.19
CA ASP A 55 0.07 -5.52 22.81
C ASP A 55 -1.42 -5.80 23.14
N ASP A 56 -2.01 -5.00 24.05
CA ASP A 56 -3.44 -5.04 24.41
C ASP A 56 -4.32 -4.06 23.61
N THR A 57 -3.77 -3.46 22.54
CA THR A 57 -4.53 -2.65 21.57
C THR A 57 -5.26 -3.55 20.58
N GLU A 58 -6.59 -3.47 20.56
CA GLU A 58 -7.44 -4.28 19.69
C GLU A 58 -7.48 -3.73 18.25
N ILE A 59 -7.42 -2.40 18.09
CA ILE A 59 -7.51 -1.71 16.80
C ILE A 59 -6.94 -0.28 16.84
N VAL A 60 -6.42 0.18 15.71
CA VAL A 60 -6.11 1.59 15.47
C VAL A 60 -7.14 2.21 14.52
N VAL A 61 -7.86 3.23 14.96
CA VAL A 61 -8.85 3.97 14.14
C VAL A 61 -8.22 5.29 13.68
N VAL A 62 -8.04 5.43 12.37
CA VAL A 62 -7.45 6.63 11.75
C VAL A 62 -8.55 7.56 11.28
N LEU A 63 -8.51 8.81 11.74
CA LEU A 63 -9.43 9.87 11.37
C LEU A 63 -8.69 10.89 10.50
N GLY A 64 -8.62 10.62 9.19
CA GLY A 64 -7.81 11.37 8.23
C GLY A 64 -7.64 10.64 6.89
N GLY A 65 -6.89 11.24 5.96
CA GLY A 65 -6.59 10.65 4.65
C GLY A 65 -5.40 9.68 4.68
N ASP A 66 -5.01 9.17 3.51
CA ASP A 66 -3.98 8.13 3.35
C ASP A 66 -2.63 8.47 4.05
N GLY A 67 -2.19 9.74 4.04
CA GLY A 67 -0.98 10.18 4.77
C GLY A 67 -1.10 10.12 6.31
N THR A 68 -2.32 10.15 6.86
CA THR A 68 -2.57 9.87 8.29
C THR A 68 -2.56 8.37 8.56
N ILE A 69 -2.88 7.54 7.56
CA ILE A 69 -2.80 6.07 7.66
C ILE A 69 -1.33 5.60 7.61
N LEU A 70 -0.47 6.21 6.78
CA LEU A 70 0.98 5.97 6.81
C LEU A 70 1.58 6.29 8.19
N ARG A 71 1.18 7.42 8.78
CA ARG A 71 1.56 7.84 10.14
C ARG A 71 0.98 6.96 11.25
N ALA A 72 -0.04 6.15 10.96
CA ALA A 72 -0.55 5.11 11.86
C ALA A 72 0.11 3.75 11.64
N ALA A 73 0.55 3.46 10.40
CA ALA A 73 1.31 2.26 10.06
C ALA A 73 2.63 2.20 10.85
N GLU A 74 3.26 3.36 11.07
CA GLU A 74 4.41 3.52 11.98
C GLU A 74 4.13 3.01 13.41
N LEU A 75 2.90 3.09 13.90
CA LEU A 75 2.54 2.69 15.27
C LEU A 75 2.21 1.20 15.41
N VAL A 76 1.95 0.50 14.30
CA VAL A 76 1.54 -0.92 14.28
C VAL A 76 2.51 -1.83 13.52
N HIS A 77 3.64 -1.29 13.05
CA HIS A 77 4.69 -2.04 12.38
C HIS A 77 5.24 -3.17 13.29
N CYS A 78 5.49 -4.35 12.73
CA CYS A 78 5.79 -5.59 13.46
C CYS A 78 4.72 -6.05 14.50
N THR A 79 3.51 -5.47 14.51
CA THR A 79 2.41 -5.94 15.36
C THR A 79 1.42 -6.81 14.59
N GLN A 80 0.32 -7.20 15.26
CA GLN A 80 -0.83 -7.85 14.63
C GLN A 80 -2.08 -6.96 14.62
N VAL A 81 -1.95 -5.69 15.05
CA VAL A 81 -3.05 -4.74 15.27
C VAL A 81 -3.52 -4.14 13.95
N PRO A 82 -4.81 -4.23 13.59
CA PRO A 82 -5.31 -3.69 12.34
C PRO A 82 -5.55 -2.18 12.42
N ILE A 83 -5.39 -1.49 11.27
CA ILE A 83 -5.81 -0.11 11.06
C ILE A 83 -7.16 -0.06 10.34
N LEU A 84 -8.13 0.67 10.90
CA LEU A 84 -9.32 1.13 10.18
C LEU A 84 -9.15 2.60 9.76
N GLY A 85 -9.22 2.89 8.46
CA GLY A 85 -9.17 4.25 7.94
C GLY A 85 -10.56 4.87 7.72
N VAL A 86 -10.88 5.95 8.43
CA VAL A 86 -12.06 6.81 8.19
C VAL A 86 -11.57 8.14 7.62
N ASN A 87 -11.96 8.42 6.38
CA ASN A 87 -11.57 9.61 5.66
C ASN A 87 -12.38 10.83 6.09
N MET A 88 -11.75 12.00 6.03
CA MET A 88 -12.31 13.29 6.43
C MET A 88 -12.36 14.26 5.24
N GLY A 89 -12.55 13.73 4.03
CA GLY A 89 -12.49 14.45 2.76
C GLY A 89 -12.46 13.51 1.56
N HIS A 90 -11.83 13.94 0.45
CA HIS A 90 -11.77 13.19 -0.81
C HIS A 90 -11.23 11.76 -0.65
N VAL A 91 -11.96 10.78 -1.23
CA VAL A 91 -11.65 9.34 -1.27
C VAL A 91 -10.14 9.05 -1.41
N GLY A 92 -9.62 8.15 -0.58
CA GLY A 92 -8.24 7.66 -0.61
C GLY A 92 -8.15 6.22 -1.12
N PHE A 93 -6.93 5.68 -1.25
CA PHE A 93 -6.71 4.27 -1.58
C PHE A 93 -6.63 3.37 -0.34
N LEU A 94 -6.28 3.93 0.83
CA LEU A 94 -6.14 3.18 2.08
C LEU A 94 -7.39 3.26 2.94
N ALA A 95 -8.02 4.44 3.02
CA ALA A 95 -9.23 4.65 3.81
C ALA A 95 -10.45 3.87 3.27
N GLU A 96 -11.36 3.48 4.18
CA GLU A 96 -12.61 2.78 3.89
C GLU A 96 -13.81 3.73 3.75
N PHE A 97 -13.96 4.67 4.69
CA PHE A 97 -15.21 5.39 4.92
C PHE A 97 -15.10 6.88 4.67
N GLU A 98 -16.23 7.52 4.43
CA GLU A 98 -16.40 8.96 4.65
C GLU A 98 -16.89 9.23 6.09
N SER A 99 -16.66 10.45 6.57
CA SER A 99 -16.87 10.84 7.97
C SER A 99 -18.30 10.62 8.50
N PHE A 100 -19.31 10.65 7.63
CA PHE A 100 -20.71 10.42 8.00
C PHE A 100 -21.06 8.96 8.31
N GLN A 101 -20.13 8.03 8.12
CA GLN A 101 -20.33 6.58 8.30
C GLN A 101 -19.67 6.05 9.59
N ILE A 102 -19.21 6.96 10.47
CA ILE A 102 -18.36 6.61 11.61
C ILE A 102 -19.08 5.75 12.66
N ASP A 103 -20.37 6.00 12.89
CA ASP A 103 -21.28 5.21 13.74
C ASP A 103 -21.30 3.73 13.33
N GLU A 104 -21.47 3.49 12.03
CA GLU A 104 -21.52 2.14 11.45
C GLU A 104 -20.15 1.45 11.59
N ALA A 105 -19.09 2.20 11.29
CA ALA A 105 -17.72 1.69 11.34
C ALA A 105 -17.32 1.29 12.77
N ILE A 106 -17.61 2.14 13.76
CA ILE A 106 -17.31 1.86 15.18
C ILE A 106 -18.21 0.75 15.73
N ARG A 107 -19.49 0.68 15.32
CA ARG A 107 -20.37 -0.43 15.70
C ARG A 107 -19.83 -1.78 15.22
N ARG A 108 -19.40 -1.87 13.95
CA ARG A 108 -18.89 -3.12 13.37
C ARG A 108 -17.51 -3.50 13.91
N VAL A 109 -16.66 -2.53 14.22
CA VAL A 109 -15.44 -2.75 15.03
C VAL A 109 -15.79 -3.33 16.39
N ALA A 110 -16.76 -2.76 17.10
CA ALA A 110 -17.17 -3.25 18.41
C ALA A 110 -17.65 -4.71 18.38
N THR A 111 -18.25 -5.17 17.28
CA THR A 111 -18.71 -6.55 17.07
C THR A 111 -17.73 -7.47 16.32
N HIS A 112 -16.50 -7.02 16.02
CA HIS A 112 -15.52 -7.74 15.19
C HIS A 112 -16.04 -8.13 13.79
N ASP A 113 -17.00 -7.37 13.25
CA ASP A 113 -17.59 -7.59 11.92
C ASP A 113 -16.77 -6.85 10.85
N TYR A 114 -15.52 -7.26 10.65
CA TYR A 114 -14.63 -6.78 9.59
C TYR A 114 -13.73 -7.91 9.09
N SER A 115 -13.25 -7.80 7.83
CA SER A 115 -12.19 -8.65 7.30
C SER A 115 -10.83 -7.96 7.40
N ILE A 116 -9.75 -8.72 7.23
CA ILE A 116 -8.38 -8.21 7.20
C ILE A 116 -7.85 -8.23 5.76
N ASP A 117 -7.32 -7.10 5.32
CA ASP A 117 -6.58 -6.91 4.08
C ASP A 117 -5.11 -6.71 4.43
N GLU A 118 -4.30 -7.76 4.25
CA GLU A 118 -2.86 -7.76 4.56
C GLU A 118 -2.06 -7.15 3.40
N ARG A 119 -1.36 -6.05 3.68
CA ARG A 119 -0.54 -5.33 2.70
C ARG A 119 0.92 -5.67 2.81
N MET A 120 1.51 -6.01 1.66
CA MET A 120 2.95 -6.13 1.46
C MET A 120 3.65 -4.82 1.83
N ILE A 121 4.70 -4.95 2.63
CA ILE A 121 5.65 -3.89 3.00
C ILE A 121 6.96 -4.15 2.24
N ALA A 122 7.63 -3.09 1.79
CA ALA A 122 9.02 -3.17 1.35
C ALA A 122 9.95 -3.01 2.57
N HIS A 123 10.96 -3.86 2.71
CA HIS A 123 12.08 -3.67 3.64
C HIS A 123 13.25 -3.05 2.89
N VAL A 124 13.98 -2.12 3.51
CA VAL A 124 15.22 -1.56 2.97
C VAL A 124 16.41 -1.75 3.92
N ASP A 125 17.50 -2.31 3.39
CA ASP A 125 18.80 -2.47 4.07
C ASP A 125 19.81 -1.47 3.47
N VAL A 126 20.25 -0.48 4.24
CA VAL A 126 21.19 0.57 3.79
C VAL A 126 22.60 0.35 4.34
N TRP A 127 23.54 0.01 3.48
CA TRP A 127 24.95 -0.19 3.80
C TRP A 127 25.76 1.06 3.42
N LEU A 128 26.12 1.85 4.43
CA LEU A 128 27.02 3.00 4.26
C LEU A 128 28.47 2.55 3.98
N PRO A 129 29.31 3.38 3.34
CA PRO A 129 30.72 3.05 3.07
C PRO A 129 31.47 2.57 4.32
N GLY A 130 32.05 1.37 4.24
CA GLY A 130 32.80 0.75 5.34
C GLY A 130 31.96 0.22 6.51
N ALA A 131 30.63 0.29 6.46
CA ALA A 131 29.76 -0.25 7.51
C ALA A 131 29.75 -1.78 7.52
N THR A 132 29.78 -2.39 8.70
CA THR A 132 29.72 -3.86 8.90
C THR A 132 28.31 -4.40 9.15
N LYS A 133 27.30 -3.51 9.15
CA LYS A 133 25.87 -3.80 9.28
C LYS A 133 25.07 -2.76 8.47
N PRO A 134 23.85 -3.10 8.01
CA PRO A 134 22.95 -2.11 7.44
C PRO A 134 22.34 -1.20 8.52
N ILE A 135 21.79 -0.08 8.08
CA ILE A 135 20.68 0.61 8.73
C ILE A 135 19.39 0.09 8.08
N GLU A 136 18.46 -0.42 8.88
CA GLU A 136 17.23 -1.09 8.40
C GLU A 136 16.02 -0.17 8.57
N ASP A 137 15.23 0.01 7.51
CA ASP A 137 13.93 0.72 7.54
C ASP A 137 12.96 -0.02 6.58
N TRP A 138 11.77 0.53 6.34
CA TRP A 138 10.71 -0.09 5.54
C TRP A 138 9.82 0.96 4.87
N ALA A 139 8.91 0.55 3.99
CA ALA A 139 7.83 1.41 3.49
C ALA A 139 6.54 0.64 3.18
N LEU A 140 5.38 1.25 3.46
CA LEU A 140 4.10 0.74 2.97
C LEU A 140 3.88 1.10 1.50
N ASN A 141 4.24 2.31 1.10
CA ASN A 141 4.06 2.83 -0.25
C ASN A 141 5.34 2.69 -1.08
N ASP A 142 6.33 3.52 -0.77
CA ASP A 142 7.52 3.71 -1.59
C ASP A 142 8.74 4.16 -0.78
N ILE A 143 9.90 3.80 -1.33
CA ILE A 143 11.25 4.21 -0.93
C ILE A 143 11.79 5.02 -2.10
N THR A 144 11.99 6.32 -1.93
CA THR A 144 12.68 7.15 -2.91
C THR A 144 14.16 7.19 -2.59
N LEU A 145 15.01 7.21 -3.62
CA LEU A 145 16.41 7.59 -3.54
C LEU A 145 16.65 8.68 -4.57
N GLU A 146 16.76 9.92 -4.10
CA GLU A 146 16.85 11.13 -4.91
C GLU A 146 18.22 11.79 -4.78
N ARG A 147 18.56 12.72 -5.69
CA ARG A 147 19.75 13.58 -5.55
C ARG A 147 19.64 14.50 -4.31
N ALA A 148 20.73 14.63 -3.56
CA ALA A 148 20.83 15.61 -2.47
C ALA A 148 21.12 17.02 -3.02
N ASP A 149 22.05 17.15 -3.98
CA ASP A 149 22.32 18.41 -4.68
C ASP A 149 21.34 18.56 -5.86
N ARG A 150 20.42 19.54 -5.77
CA ARG A 150 19.41 19.80 -6.81
C ARG A 150 20.01 20.16 -8.17
N GLY A 151 21.24 20.68 -8.21
CA GLY A 151 21.91 21.14 -9.44
C GLY A 151 22.59 20.05 -10.25
N LYS A 152 22.60 18.79 -9.79
CA LYS A 152 23.40 17.69 -10.36
C LYS A 152 22.67 16.35 -10.28
N MET A 153 22.81 15.51 -11.30
CA MET A 153 22.30 14.12 -11.22
C MET A 153 23.02 13.33 -10.13
N VAL A 154 22.31 12.36 -9.54
CA VAL A 154 22.92 11.24 -8.81
C VAL A 154 23.13 10.09 -9.79
N GLU A 155 24.29 9.43 -9.73
CA GLU A 155 24.68 8.33 -10.62
C GLU A 155 24.48 7.01 -9.87
N LEU A 156 23.67 6.12 -10.44
CA LEU A 156 23.14 4.94 -9.76
C LEU A 156 23.38 3.69 -10.62
N SER A 157 23.99 2.66 -10.02
CA SER A 157 23.97 1.28 -10.57
C SER A 157 22.76 0.54 -10.03
N ILE A 158 22.07 -0.20 -10.90
CA ILE A 158 20.84 -0.94 -10.60
C ILE A 158 21.06 -2.42 -10.88
N ARG A 159 20.96 -3.23 -9.82
CA ARG A 159 21.07 -4.69 -9.85
C ARG A 159 19.76 -5.35 -9.43
N VAL A 160 19.47 -6.51 -10.00
CA VAL A 160 18.35 -7.40 -9.59
C VAL A 160 18.94 -8.76 -9.27
N ASP A 161 18.67 -9.27 -8.07
CA ASP A 161 19.19 -10.57 -7.59
C ASP A 161 20.72 -10.68 -7.78
N ASP A 162 21.42 -9.63 -7.33
CA ASP A 162 22.86 -9.34 -7.46
C ASP A 162 23.43 -9.21 -8.89
N VAL A 163 22.63 -9.38 -9.95
CA VAL A 163 23.06 -9.22 -11.36
C VAL A 163 22.92 -7.76 -11.83
N GLU A 164 23.98 -7.24 -12.47
CA GLU A 164 23.99 -5.89 -13.06
C GLU A 164 23.00 -5.75 -14.23
N MET A 165 22.11 -4.76 -14.14
CA MET A 165 21.06 -4.54 -15.14
C MET A 165 21.22 -3.22 -15.89
N ASN A 166 21.51 -2.11 -15.20
CA ASN A 166 21.56 -0.78 -15.80
C ASN A 166 22.29 0.21 -14.88
N SER A 167 22.98 1.21 -15.45
CA SER A 167 23.62 2.28 -14.69
C SER A 167 23.36 3.63 -15.37
N PHE A 168 22.99 4.65 -14.60
CA PHE A 168 22.62 5.97 -15.17
C PHE A 168 22.63 7.11 -14.14
N GLY A 169 22.82 8.32 -14.67
CA GLY A 169 22.53 9.58 -13.97
C GLY A 169 21.03 9.87 -13.98
N ALA A 170 20.49 10.31 -12.84
CA ALA A 170 19.07 10.60 -12.66
C ALA A 170 18.80 11.74 -11.66
N ASP A 171 17.54 12.18 -11.63
CA ASP A 171 16.97 12.91 -10.49
C ASP A 171 16.86 12.00 -9.26
N GLY A 172 16.69 10.69 -9.49
CA GLY A 172 16.57 9.62 -8.50
C GLY A 172 15.94 8.33 -9.04
N VAL A 173 15.54 7.44 -8.14
CA VAL A 173 14.68 6.27 -8.40
C VAL A 173 13.64 6.13 -7.29
N ILE A 174 12.48 5.55 -7.60
CA ILE A 174 11.47 5.12 -6.63
C ILE A 174 11.40 3.59 -6.66
N VAL A 175 11.53 2.91 -5.52
CA VAL A 175 11.09 1.51 -5.37
C VAL A 175 9.77 1.47 -4.60
N SER A 176 8.75 0.85 -5.18
CA SER A 176 7.36 0.94 -4.70
C SER A 176 6.69 -0.43 -4.56
N THR A 177 5.87 -0.56 -3.53
CA THR A 177 4.99 -1.71 -3.29
C THR A 177 3.76 -1.66 -4.22
N PRO A 178 2.91 -2.71 -4.24
CA PRO A 178 1.61 -2.65 -4.90
C PRO A 178 0.70 -1.56 -4.32
N THR A 179 0.85 -1.24 -3.03
CA THR A 179 0.06 -0.19 -2.35
C THR A 179 0.55 1.21 -2.70
N GLY A 180 1.87 1.41 -2.85
CA GLY A 180 2.44 2.68 -3.34
C GLY A 180 2.29 2.91 -4.85
N SER A 181 1.84 1.91 -5.61
CA SER A 181 1.66 2.02 -7.06
C SER A 181 0.67 3.11 -7.51
N THR A 182 -0.15 3.61 -6.58
CA THR A 182 -1.07 4.75 -6.76
C THR A 182 -0.62 6.03 -6.03
N ALA A 183 0.57 6.04 -5.45
CA ALA A 183 1.18 7.14 -4.70
C ALA A 183 2.22 7.88 -5.57
N TYR A 184 3.46 8.07 -5.09
CA TYR A 184 4.45 8.85 -5.85
C TYR A 184 4.89 8.12 -7.13
N ALA A 185 4.97 6.78 -7.09
CA ALA A 185 5.25 5.96 -8.27
C ALA A 185 4.27 6.21 -9.44
N PHE A 186 2.99 6.47 -9.18
CA PHE A 186 2.01 6.82 -10.22
C PHE A 186 2.33 8.16 -10.88
N SER A 187 2.60 9.18 -10.07
CA SER A 187 2.98 10.52 -10.56
C SER A 187 4.29 10.52 -11.34
N ALA A 188 5.19 9.57 -11.06
CA ALA A 188 6.42 9.32 -11.81
C ALA A 188 6.22 8.51 -13.12
N GLY A 189 4.98 8.15 -13.47
CA GLY A 189 4.68 7.37 -14.68
C GLY A 189 4.78 5.85 -14.51
N GLY A 190 4.84 5.36 -13.26
CA GLY A 190 4.77 3.94 -12.94
C GLY A 190 3.36 3.35 -13.12
N PRO A 191 3.26 2.06 -13.47
CA PRO A 191 1.98 1.37 -13.59
C PRO A 191 1.28 1.18 -12.23
N VAL A 192 -0.05 1.22 -12.27
CA VAL A 192 -0.90 0.80 -11.14
C VAL A 192 -0.86 -0.72 -10.99
N MET A 193 -0.65 -1.19 -9.78
CA MET A 193 -0.77 -2.59 -9.39
C MET A 193 -2.00 -2.78 -8.50
N TRP A 194 -2.62 -3.97 -8.55
CA TRP A 194 -3.65 -4.34 -7.57
C TRP A 194 -2.97 -4.67 -6.23
N PRO A 195 -3.55 -4.29 -5.07
CA PRO A 195 -2.87 -4.43 -3.77
C PRO A 195 -2.48 -5.86 -3.35
N ASN A 196 -3.09 -6.88 -3.96
CA ASN A 196 -2.81 -8.31 -3.71
C ASN A 196 -1.75 -8.91 -4.66
N VAL A 197 -1.20 -8.13 -5.60
CA VAL A 197 -0.07 -8.56 -6.43
C VAL A 197 1.18 -8.68 -5.54
N LYS A 198 1.98 -9.73 -5.73
CA LYS A 198 3.24 -9.93 -4.98
C LYS A 198 4.45 -9.52 -5.83
N ALA A 199 4.69 -8.22 -5.88
CA ALA A 199 5.73 -7.61 -6.69
C ALA A 199 6.29 -6.31 -6.08
N LEU A 200 7.51 -5.95 -6.47
CA LEU A 200 8.08 -4.61 -6.31
C LEU A 200 8.22 -3.96 -7.69
N GLN A 201 8.07 -2.64 -7.77
CA GLN A 201 8.41 -1.89 -8.98
C GLN A 201 9.51 -0.86 -8.74
N LEU A 202 10.34 -0.60 -9.74
CA LEU A 202 11.36 0.45 -9.76
C LEU A 202 11.07 1.45 -10.88
N ILE A 203 10.95 2.73 -10.53
CA ILE A 203 10.65 3.84 -11.45
C ILE A 203 11.84 4.82 -11.47
N PRO A 204 12.57 4.96 -12.59
CA PRO A 204 13.61 5.98 -12.73
C PRO A 204 13.03 7.39 -12.84
N LEU A 205 13.56 8.34 -12.06
CA LEU A 205 13.16 9.75 -12.10
C LEU A 205 14.08 10.53 -13.04
N ALA A 206 13.53 11.04 -14.15
CA ALA A 206 14.21 11.85 -15.16
C ALA A 206 15.57 11.28 -15.67
N ALA A 207 15.74 9.96 -15.64
CA ALA A 207 17.02 9.30 -15.90
C ALA A 207 17.58 9.54 -17.31
N HIS A 208 18.87 9.87 -17.38
CA HIS A 208 19.61 10.12 -18.60
C HIS A 208 20.10 8.81 -19.24
N ALA A 209 19.15 7.93 -19.62
CA ALA A 209 19.43 6.60 -20.16
C ALA A 209 18.59 6.28 -21.40
N LEU A 210 19.14 5.45 -22.31
CA LEU A 210 18.38 4.89 -23.43
C LEU A 210 17.28 3.91 -22.96
N PHE A 211 17.50 3.26 -21.80
CA PHE A 211 16.52 2.43 -21.12
C PHE A 211 16.19 3.04 -19.75
N ALA A 212 15.11 3.81 -19.71
CA ALA A 212 14.57 4.47 -18.51
C ALA A 212 13.08 4.10 -18.32
N ARG A 213 12.76 2.80 -18.37
CA ARG A 213 11.38 2.30 -18.23
C ARG A 213 11.12 1.83 -16.79
N PRO A 214 9.86 1.94 -16.30
CA PRO A 214 9.40 1.20 -15.14
C PRO A 214 9.74 -0.29 -15.24
N LEU A 215 10.23 -0.86 -14.15
CA LEU A 215 10.52 -2.28 -13.99
C LEU A 215 9.62 -2.86 -12.91
N ILE A 216 9.20 -4.12 -13.06
CA ILE A 216 8.47 -4.87 -12.05
C ILE A 216 9.19 -6.22 -11.85
N ILE A 217 9.47 -6.58 -10.61
CA ILE A 217 10.05 -7.86 -10.21
C ILE A 217 9.09 -8.58 -9.24
N GLY A 218 9.17 -9.92 -9.17
CA GLY A 218 8.43 -10.68 -8.15
C GLY A 218 8.91 -10.32 -6.74
N SER A 219 8.04 -10.38 -5.74
CA SER A 219 8.37 -9.90 -4.38
C SER A 219 9.51 -10.65 -3.69
N GLY A 220 9.79 -11.89 -4.12
CA GLY A 220 10.94 -12.68 -3.67
C GLY A 220 12.29 -12.28 -4.28
N SER A 221 12.30 -11.41 -5.29
CA SER A 221 13.53 -10.82 -5.85
C SER A 221 13.88 -9.51 -5.14
N THR A 222 15.16 -9.13 -5.18
CA THR A 222 15.71 -7.94 -4.51
C THR A 222 16.24 -6.94 -5.54
N PHE A 223 15.77 -5.69 -5.46
CA PHE A 223 16.47 -4.57 -6.10
C PHE A 223 17.67 -4.18 -5.24
N THR A 224 18.85 -4.02 -5.85
CA THR A 224 19.99 -3.36 -5.19
C THR A 224 20.41 -2.16 -5.99
N ILE A 225 20.61 -1.03 -5.29
CA ILE A 225 20.94 0.26 -5.86
C ILE A 225 22.23 0.73 -5.21
N ASP A 226 23.27 0.90 -5.99
CA ASP A 226 24.59 1.36 -5.56
C ASP A 226 24.79 2.82 -6.02
N ILE A 227 25.04 3.76 -5.09
CA ILE A 227 25.40 5.15 -5.42
C ILE A 227 26.88 5.17 -5.83
N LEU A 228 27.17 5.58 -7.06
CA LEU A 228 28.53 5.47 -7.60
C LEU A 228 29.51 6.49 -6.99
N ASP A 229 30.78 6.06 -6.81
CA ASP A 229 31.86 6.86 -6.23
C ASP A 229 32.24 8.09 -7.07
N ASP A 230 31.96 8.07 -8.37
CA ASP A 230 32.18 9.19 -9.30
C ASP A 230 30.96 10.12 -9.45
N SER A 231 29.86 9.85 -8.74
CA SER A 231 28.67 10.70 -8.79
C SER A 231 28.96 12.09 -8.24
N MET A 232 28.51 13.13 -8.95
CA MET A 232 28.71 14.53 -8.54
C MET A 232 27.77 14.97 -7.39
N SER A 233 26.80 14.13 -7.02
CA SER A 233 25.75 14.38 -6.01
C SER A 233 25.70 13.23 -5.00
N GLU A 234 25.47 13.55 -3.73
CA GLU A 234 25.08 12.52 -2.74
C GLU A 234 23.62 12.11 -2.95
N GLY A 235 23.21 10.99 -2.35
CA GLY A 235 21.82 10.55 -2.33
C GLY A 235 21.04 11.08 -1.14
N TRP A 236 19.73 11.08 -1.25
CA TRP A 236 18.77 11.31 -0.18
C TRP A 236 17.71 10.21 -0.24
N ILE A 237 17.64 9.35 0.76
CA ILE A 237 16.62 8.30 0.87
C ILE A 237 15.42 8.81 1.66
N CYS A 238 14.21 8.45 1.24
CA CYS A 238 12.97 8.76 1.95
C CYS A 238 11.97 7.59 1.86
N CYS A 239 11.42 7.16 3.00
CA CYS A 239 10.41 6.11 3.09
C CYS A 239 9.05 6.70 3.46
N ASP A 240 8.00 6.31 2.71
CA ASP A 240 6.61 6.79 2.85
C ASP A 240 6.46 8.32 2.83
N GLY A 241 7.42 9.04 2.24
CA GLY A 241 7.49 10.51 2.29
C GLY A 241 7.74 11.09 3.70
N ARG A 242 8.31 10.31 4.61
CA ARG A 242 8.42 10.63 6.05
C ARG A 242 9.82 10.40 6.64
N ARG A 243 10.29 9.15 6.65
CA ARG A 243 11.55 8.74 7.31
C ARG A 243 12.69 8.91 6.32
N GLN A 244 13.66 9.79 6.60
CA GLN A 244 14.60 10.27 5.58
C GLN A 244 16.04 10.43 6.05
N ARG A 245 17.00 10.34 5.11
CA ARG A 245 18.45 10.37 5.41
C ARG A 245 19.31 10.75 4.20
N ALA A 246 20.38 11.52 4.43
CA ALA A 246 21.45 11.72 3.45
C ALA A 246 22.35 10.46 3.34
N LEU A 247 22.61 10.03 2.11
CA LEU A 247 23.43 8.86 1.78
C LEU A 247 24.67 9.30 0.97
N PRO A 248 25.89 9.14 1.47
CA PRO A 248 27.10 9.48 0.73
C PRO A 248 27.31 8.57 -0.48
N GLN A 249 28.20 8.98 -1.39
CA GLN A 249 28.78 8.14 -2.44
C GLN A 249 29.25 6.78 -1.88
N GLY A 250 29.17 5.72 -2.68
CA GLY A 250 29.54 4.35 -2.27
C GLY A 250 28.53 3.67 -1.33
N THR A 251 27.39 4.32 -1.03
CA THR A 251 26.29 3.68 -0.27
C THR A 251 25.54 2.68 -1.14
N ARG A 252 25.24 1.52 -0.57
CA ARG A 252 24.37 0.49 -1.16
C ARG A 252 23.02 0.45 -0.45
N VAL A 253 21.94 0.43 -1.22
CA VAL A 253 20.55 0.31 -0.77
C VAL A 253 19.96 -0.96 -1.36
N MET A 254 19.53 -1.91 -0.53
CA MET A 254 18.87 -3.15 -0.97
C MET A 254 17.38 -3.10 -0.58
N VAL A 255 16.47 -3.36 -1.52
CA VAL A 255 15.02 -3.32 -1.30
C VAL A 255 14.36 -4.64 -1.73
N ARG A 256 13.59 -5.21 -0.80
CA ARG A 256 12.99 -6.56 -0.88
C ARG A 256 11.62 -6.59 -0.18
N GLU A 257 10.85 -7.67 -0.32
CA GLU A 257 9.67 -7.89 0.52
C GLU A 257 10.07 -7.99 2.01
N SER A 258 9.29 -7.35 2.88
CA SER A 258 9.41 -7.54 4.34
C SER A 258 8.77 -8.85 4.78
N ARG A 259 9.21 -9.37 5.92
CA ARG A 259 8.57 -10.51 6.60
C ARG A 259 7.24 -10.10 7.25
N ASP A 260 7.11 -8.83 7.58
CA ASP A 260 5.93 -8.23 8.18
C ASP A 260 4.96 -7.67 7.13
N THR A 261 3.67 -7.68 7.45
CA THR A 261 2.61 -7.10 6.62
C THR A 261 1.78 -6.11 7.43
N LEU A 262 1.26 -5.08 6.78
CA LEU A 262 0.35 -4.14 7.44
C LEU A 262 -1.09 -4.66 7.35
N ARG A 263 -1.80 -4.74 8.47
CA ARG A 263 -3.21 -5.13 8.49
C ARG A 263 -4.14 -3.94 8.36
N LEU A 264 -4.98 -3.94 7.34
CA LEU A 264 -6.05 -2.96 7.16
C LEU A 264 -7.40 -3.64 7.41
N ALA A 265 -8.18 -3.10 8.36
CA ALA A 265 -9.54 -3.56 8.63
C ALA A 265 -10.46 -3.11 7.49
N ARG A 266 -11.05 -4.07 6.78
CA ARG A 266 -12.03 -3.84 5.73
C ARG A 266 -13.42 -4.13 6.23
N LEU A 267 -14.26 -3.11 6.12
CA LEU A 267 -15.68 -3.19 6.45
C LEU A 267 -16.51 -3.19 5.16
N SER A 268 -16.03 -2.51 4.12
CA SER A 268 -16.64 -2.58 2.79
C SER A 268 -16.07 -3.78 2.01
N GLY A 269 -16.94 -4.49 1.28
CA GLY A 269 -16.51 -5.42 0.23
C GLY A 269 -16.09 -4.71 -1.06
N MET A 270 -15.82 -3.39 -1.03
CA MET A 270 -15.64 -2.58 -2.23
C MET A 270 -14.31 -2.91 -2.93
N PRO A 271 -14.34 -3.44 -4.17
CA PRO A 271 -13.14 -3.79 -4.92
C PRO A 271 -12.22 -2.59 -5.15
N PHE A 272 -10.91 -2.84 -5.24
CA PHE A 272 -9.91 -1.83 -5.57
C PHE A 272 -10.24 -1.08 -6.88
N THR A 273 -10.82 -1.76 -7.86
CA THR A 273 -11.27 -1.20 -9.14
C THR A 273 -12.23 -0.01 -8.94
N ASN A 274 -13.18 -0.08 -8.00
CA ASN A 274 -14.11 1.02 -7.73
C ASN A 274 -13.38 2.24 -7.15
N ARG A 275 -12.41 2.01 -6.24
CA ARG A 275 -11.58 3.08 -5.68
C ARG A 275 -10.75 3.75 -6.77
N LEU A 276 -10.14 2.96 -7.65
CA LEU A 276 -9.37 3.44 -8.80
C LEU A 276 -10.21 4.30 -9.76
N VAL A 277 -11.42 3.83 -10.09
CA VAL A 277 -12.38 4.58 -10.91
C VAL A 277 -12.79 5.90 -10.24
N SER A 278 -13.24 5.87 -8.99
CA SER A 278 -13.70 7.07 -8.27
C SER A 278 -12.58 8.04 -7.89
N LYS A 279 -11.32 7.59 -7.81
CA LYS A 279 -10.18 8.44 -7.45
C LYS A 279 -9.58 9.19 -8.66
N PHE A 280 -9.65 8.60 -9.85
CA PHE A 280 -9.12 9.18 -11.08
C PHE A 280 -10.20 9.58 -12.09
N ASP A 281 -11.48 9.56 -11.68
CA ASP A 281 -12.67 9.80 -12.51
C ASP A 281 -12.63 9.06 -13.86
N LEU A 282 -12.34 7.76 -13.79
CA LEU A 282 -12.09 6.96 -15.00
C LEU A 282 -13.40 6.73 -15.80
N PRO A 283 -13.42 6.99 -17.12
CA PRO A 283 -14.60 6.80 -17.94
C PRO A 283 -14.92 5.31 -18.10
N VAL A 284 -15.91 4.82 -17.32
CA VAL A 284 -16.39 3.43 -17.38
C VAL A 284 -17.39 3.17 -18.51
N VAL A 285 -17.94 4.22 -19.13
CA VAL A 285 -18.81 4.14 -20.32
C VAL A 285 -17.96 4.39 -21.56
N GLY A 286 -18.05 3.51 -22.56
CA GLY A 286 -17.26 3.65 -23.79
C GLY A 286 -17.72 4.83 -24.65
N TRP A 287 -16.82 5.51 -25.36
CA TRP A 287 -17.17 6.69 -26.18
C TRP A 287 -18.28 6.43 -27.21
N ARG A 288 -18.35 5.21 -27.77
CA ARG A 288 -19.40 4.76 -28.70
C ARG A 288 -20.75 4.50 -28.04
N GLU A 289 -20.75 4.27 -26.73
CA GLU A 289 -21.95 4.08 -25.90
C GLU A 289 -22.46 5.43 -25.42
N HIS A 290 -21.57 6.33 -25.01
CA HIS A 290 -21.88 7.73 -24.71
C HIS A 290 -22.60 8.41 -25.89
N ALA A 291 -22.02 8.32 -27.10
CA ALA A 291 -22.63 8.85 -28.33
C ALA A 291 -23.96 8.19 -28.72
N ARG A 292 -24.24 6.95 -28.26
CA ARG A 292 -25.54 6.28 -28.45
C ARG A 292 -26.58 6.74 -27.43
N ASN A 293 -26.17 7.04 -26.20
CA ASN A 293 -27.04 7.48 -25.12
C ASN A 293 -27.44 8.96 -25.28
N GLU A 294 -26.51 9.80 -25.76
CA GLU A 294 -26.81 11.15 -26.24
C GLU A 294 -27.82 11.13 -27.40
N ALA A 295 -27.59 10.26 -28.40
CA ALA A 295 -28.50 10.11 -29.55
C ALA A 295 -29.87 9.48 -29.21
N SER A 296 -30.00 8.81 -28.06
CA SER A 296 -31.27 8.24 -27.58
C SER A 296 -32.04 9.15 -26.60
N GLY A 297 -31.47 10.32 -26.26
CA GLY A 297 -32.09 11.30 -25.36
C GLY A 297 -32.12 10.87 -23.88
N GLN A 298 -31.36 9.85 -23.50
CA GLN A 298 -31.31 9.37 -22.11
C GLN A 298 -30.37 10.24 -21.27
N SER A 299 -30.94 11.27 -20.62
CA SER A 299 -30.21 12.13 -19.69
C SER A 299 -29.68 11.34 -18.49
N LEU A 300 -28.36 11.16 -18.43
CA LEU A 300 -27.67 10.57 -17.28
C LEU A 300 -27.33 11.65 -16.26
N HIS A 301 -27.98 11.59 -15.09
CA HIS A 301 -27.57 12.37 -13.93
C HIS A 301 -26.10 12.12 -13.60
N HIS A 302 -25.30 13.18 -13.57
CA HIS A 302 -23.93 13.13 -13.09
C HIS A 302 -23.94 12.98 -11.56
N GLY A 303 -23.99 11.73 -11.09
CA GLY A 303 -23.90 11.36 -9.68
C GLY A 303 -23.62 9.87 -9.57
N HIS A 304 -22.43 9.51 -9.04
CA HIS A 304 -21.91 8.14 -8.99
C HIS A 304 -22.75 7.24 -8.06
N THR A 305 -23.90 6.77 -8.57
CA THR A 305 -24.88 6.01 -7.79
C THR A 305 -24.68 4.52 -8.03
N PHE A 306 -23.61 3.95 -7.48
CA PHE A 306 -23.44 2.49 -7.44
C PHE A 306 -24.61 1.85 -6.67
N PRO A 307 -25.21 0.73 -7.15
CA PRO A 307 -26.41 0.18 -6.53
C PRO A 307 -26.24 -0.17 -5.04
N ALA A 308 -27.07 0.42 -4.18
CA ALA A 308 -27.06 0.17 -2.73
C ALA A 308 -27.24 -1.32 -2.36
N ALA A 309 -27.80 -2.13 -3.26
CA ALA A 309 -27.93 -3.59 -3.10
C ALA A 309 -26.59 -4.34 -2.96
N ALA A 310 -25.48 -3.79 -3.49
CA ALA A 310 -24.16 -4.42 -3.38
C ALA A 310 -23.56 -4.39 -1.96
N TYR A 311 -24.10 -3.57 -1.06
CA TYR A 311 -23.57 -3.35 0.29
C TYR A 311 -24.08 -4.37 1.33
N ALA A 312 -25.03 -5.24 0.96
CA ALA A 312 -25.74 -6.13 1.90
C ALA A 312 -25.50 -7.63 1.68
N ALA A 313 -24.72 -8.03 0.67
CA ALA A 313 -24.51 -9.43 0.30
C ALA A 313 -23.04 -9.86 0.51
N GLY A 314 -22.76 -10.47 1.66
CA GLY A 314 -21.49 -11.17 1.89
C GLY A 314 -21.40 -12.40 0.99
N VAL A 315 -20.65 -12.31 -0.11
CA VAL A 315 -20.42 -13.45 -1.01
C VAL A 315 -19.47 -14.44 -0.32
N ALA A 316 -20.00 -15.57 0.12
CA ALA A 316 -19.21 -16.65 0.68
C ALA A 316 -18.27 -17.22 -0.39
N VAL A 317 -16.95 -17.13 -0.14
CA VAL A 317 -15.95 -17.81 -0.96
C VAL A 317 -15.99 -19.30 -0.64
N ALA A 318 -16.61 -20.08 -1.52
CA ALA A 318 -16.54 -21.53 -1.46
C ALA A 318 -15.10 -21.98 -1.77
N GLY A 319 -14.37 -22.44 -0.75
CA GLY A 319 -13.14 -23.19 -0.94
C GLY A 319 -13.48 -24.59 -1.42
N ASP A 320 -13.04 -24.96 -2.63
CA ASP A 320 -13.20 -26.32 -3.15
C ASP A 320 -12.04 -27.22 -2.67
N ALA A 321 -12.32 -28.51 -2.50
CA ALA A 321 -11.43 -29.46 -1.86
C ALA A 321 -10.66 -30.32 -2.88
N GLY A 322 -9.61 -31.00 -2.41
CA GLY A 322 -8.73 -31.78 -3.27
C GLY A 322 -9.41 -32.99 -3.94
N VAL A 323 -9.24 -33.13 -5.25
CA VAL A 323 -9.65 -34.31 -6.01
C VAL A 323 -8.61 -35.42 -5.81
N ALA A 324 -8.88 -36.35 -4.90
CA ALA A 324 -8.22 -37.65 -4.87
C ALA A 324 -8.80 -38.53 -6.00
N GLY A 325 -7.93 -39.16 -6.80
CA GLY A 325 -8.32 -39.86 -8.02
C GLY A 325 -8.86 -41.27 -7.81
N THR A 326 -9.70 -41.73 -8.75
CA THR A 326 -10.08 -43.14 -8.92
C THR A 326 -10.18 -43.52 -10.39
N GLU A 327 -9.40 -44.52 -10.79
CA GLU A 327 -9.52 -45.31 -12.03
C GLU A 327 -9.16 -46.77 -11.65
N PRO A 328 -9.49 -47.80 -12.47
CA PRO A 328 -10.37 -47.82 -13.64
C PRO A 328 -11.44 -48.93 -13.57
N ASP A 329 -12.25 -49.08 -14.63
CA ASP A 329 -12.69 -50.41 -15.06
C ASP A 329 -12.89 -50.47 -16.60
N LYS A 330 -12.77 -51.67 -17.19
CA LYS A 330 -12.87 -51.96 -18.64
C LYS A 330 -13.39 -53.39 -18.90
N PRO A 331 -14.22 -53.58 -19.94
CA PRO A 331 -13.93 -54.69 -20.87
C PRO A 331 -14.26 -54.41 -22.36
N GLY A 332 -13.66 -55.20 -23.26
CA GLY A 332 -13.84 -55.21 -24.73
C GLY A 332 -12.64 -54.58 -25.49
N GLU A 333 -11.82 -55.27 -26.28
CA GLU A 333 -12.05 -56.13 -27.48
C GLU A 333 -12.73 -55.39 -28.64
N ARG A 334 -12.22 -55.33 -29.89
CA ARG A 334 -10.97 -55.72 -30.61
C ARG A 334 -10.85 -54.76 -31.83
N ASP A 335 -9.79 -54.63 -32.65
CA ASP A 335 -8.47 -55.25 -32.88
C ASP A 335 -7.53 -54.09 -33.42
N GLY A 336 -6.36 -54.20 -34.08
CA GLY A 336 -5.52 -55.32 -34.55
C GLY A 336 -4.56 -54.88 -35.69
N LYS A 337 -3.32 -55.39 -35.72
CA LYS A 337 -2.20 -55.09 -36.67
C LYS A 337 -1.56 -53.67 -36.58
N ALA A 338 -0.35 -53.40 -37.08
CA ALA A 338 0.91 -54.17 -37.16
C ALA A 338 2.06 -53.30 -37.73
N GLY A 339 3.28 -53.47 -37.22
CA GLY A 339 4.52 -53.28 -38.00
C GLY A 339 5.35 -52.01 -37.75
N ALA A 340 6.68 -52.23 -37.63
CA ALA A 340 7.79 -51.28 -37.63
C ALA A 340 7.78 -50.19 -36.54
#